data_AF-A0A956PEE2-F1
#
_entry.id   AF-A0A956PEE2-F1
#
_cell.length_a   1.000
_cell.length_b   1.000
_cell.length_c   1.000
_cell.angle_alpha   90.00
_cell.angle_beta   90.00
_cell.angle_gamma   90.00
#
_symmetry.space_group_name_H-M   'P 1'
#
loop_
_entity.id
_entity.type
_entity.pdbx_description
1 polymer ?
#
loop_
_entity_poly.entity_id
_entity_poly.type
_entity_poly.pdbx_seq_one_letter_code
_entity_poly.pdbx_strand_id
1 'polypeptide(L)'
;MFWRLRPDPALIDLLARLDGEALLTGPDRDPAEAEIDPVFAAPFGTAIADLRVDAGLPRGPDGADPLPGWLALLDRRDPLAMIGEARLHDATAPDGAGLGVLLLQNGTEGPDLIGLFTGPTLCVRPEHRGLGYGRALVAARLMREGALPTWGHDTPGYSPAGAAAVRGARALLLALAAEPKAGTSLWIECGPF
;
A
#
# COMPACT_ATOMS: atom_id res chain seq x y z
N MET A 1 -4.87 -11.39 9.41
CA MET A 1 -3.74 -10.56 8.95
C MET A 1 -2.75 -10.40 10.08
N PHE A 2 -1.45 -10.62 9.82
CA PHE A 2 -0.36 -10.56 10.81
C PHE A 2 0.61 -9.45 10.44
N TRP A 3 0.87 -8.52 11.37
CA TRP A 3 1.82 -7.41 11.19
C TRP A 3 3.07 -7.62 12.01
N ARG A 4 4.24 -7.37 11.42
CA ARG A 4 5.52 -7.35 12.14
C ARG A 4 5.84 -5.97 12.72
N LEU A 5 5.35 -4.92 12.08
CA LEU A 5 5.52 -3.54 12.53
C LEU A 5 4.34 -3.11 13.40
N ARG A 6 4.62 -2.24 14.37
CA ARG A 6 3.60 -1.47 15.09
C ARG A 6 3.62 -0.04 14.57
N PRO A 7 2.44 0.60 14.47
CA PRO A 7 2.39 2.01 14.11
C PRO A 7 3.09 2.87 15.18
N ASP A 8 3.80 3.90 14.72
CA ASP A 8 4.45 4.88 15.60
C ASP A 8 3.37 5.63 16.43
N PRO A 9 3.58 5.86 17.75
CA PRO A 9 2.64 6.62 18.56
C PRO A 9 2.27 8.00 17.97
N ALA A 10 3.22 8.71 17.37
CA ALA A 10 2.96 10.01 16.75
C ALA A 10 2.04 9.88 15.52
N LEU A 11 2.18 8.80 14.74
CA LEU A 11 1.24 8.48 13.67
C LEU A 11 -0.15 8.18 14.24
N ILE A 12 -0.25 7.44 15.33
CA ILE A 12 -1.55 7.14 15.96
C ILE A 12 -2.22 8.40 16.50
N ASP A 13 -1.47 9.29 17.16
CA ASP A 13 -1.98 10.57 17.65
C ASP A 13 -2.42 11.49 16.50
N LEU A 14 -1.72 11.45 15.36
CA LEU A 14 -2.16 12.11 14.13
C LEU A 14 -3.49 11.51 13.64
N LEU A 15 -3.55 10.20 13.45
CA LEU A 15 -4.74 9.52 12.92
C LEU A 15 -5.95 9.62 13.84
N ALA A 16 -5.76 9.73 15.16
CA ALA A 16 -6.84 9.93 16.12
C ALA A 16 -7.49 11.33 15.97
N ARG A 17 -6.72 12.34 15.56
CA ARG A 17 -7.19 13.72 15.34
C ARG A 17 -7.81 13.94 13.96
N LEU A 18 -7.37 13.21 12.95
CA LEU A 18 -7.96 13.25 11.61
C LEU A 18 -9.18 12.35 11.57
N ASP A 19 -10.29 12.83 11.02
CA ASP A 19 -11.37 11.94 10.60
C ASP A 19 -11.04 11.26 9.25
N GLY A 20 -11.98 10.47 8.73
CA GLY A 20 -11.76 9.74 7.47
C GLY A 20 -11.60 10.64 6.25
N GLU A 21 -12.23 11.83 6.24
CA GLU A 21 -12.18 12.76 5.12
C GLU A 21 -10.91 13.61 5.19
N ALA A 22 -10.57 14.14 6.37
CA ALA A 22 -9.33 14.87 6.60
C ALA A 22 -8.08 14.02 6.31
N LEU A 23 -8.18 12.70 6.42
CA LEU A 23 -7.09 11.81 6.04
C LEU A 23 -6.80 11.80 4.52
N LEU A 24 -7.78 12.11 3.68
CA LEU A 24 -7.61 12.17 2.22
C LEU A 24 -6.80 13.40 1.79
N THR A 25 -6.91 14.51 2.53
CA THR A 25 -6.23 15.76 2.18
C THR A 25 -4.99 16.03 3.02
N GLY A 26 -4.93 15.47 4.24
CA GLY A 26 -3.86 15.70 5.20
C GLY A 26 -4.27 16.67 6.31
N PRO A 27 -3.44 16.83 7.36
CA PRO A 27 -3.84 17.46 8.62
C PRO A 27 -4.18 18.95 8.55
N ASP A 28 -3.68 19.66 7.56
CA ASP A 28 -3.75 21.12 7.48
C ASP A 28 -4.60 21.61 6.31
N ARG A 29 -5.43 20.74 5.73
CA ARG A 29 -6.20 21.02 4.51
C ARG A 29 -7.70 20.78 4.69
N ASP A 30 -8.49 21.53 3.94
CA ASP A 30 -9.93 21.34 3.91
C ASP A 30 -10.25 19.96 3.29
N PRO A 31 -10.96 19.05 4.00
CA PRO A 31 -11.36 17.76 3.44
C PRO A 31 -12.16 17.86 2.14
N ALA A 32 -12.85 18.98 1.91
CA ALA A 32 -13.61 19.23 0.67
C ALA A 32 -12.72 19.39 -0.58
N GLU A 33 -11.40 19.55 -0.41
CA GLU A 33 -10.44 19.64 -1.53
C GLU A 33 -10.09 18.27 -2.14
N ALA A 34 -10.48 17.15 -1.50
CA ALA A 34 -10.28 15.83 -2.09
C ALA A 34 -11.26 15.60 -3.26
N GLU A 35 -10.71 15.32 -4.44
CA GLU A 35 -11.50 14.91 -5.59
C GLU A 35 -11.67 13.39 -5.61
N ILE A 36 -12.92 12.93 -5.63
CA ILE A 36 -13.24 11.50 -5.68
C ILE A 36 -13.99 11.21 -6.98
N ASP A 37 -13.31 10.57 -7.92
CA ASP A 37 -13.85 10.25 -9.25
C ASP A 37 -13.30 8.91 -9.77
N PRO A 38 -14.15 8.03 -10.35
CA PRO A 38 -13.70 6.80 -11.00
C PRO A 38 -12.57 6.97 -12.03
N VAL A 39 -12.42 8.14 -12.66
CA VAL A 39 -11.36 8.44 -13.64
C VAL A 39 -9.96 8.29 -13.04
N PHE A 40 -9.80 8.46 -11.73
CA PHE A 40 -8.53 8.27 -11.04
C PHE A 40 -8.17 6.78 -10.84
N ALA A 41 -9.04 5.83 -11.22
CA ALA A 41 -8.73 4.41 -11.12
C ALA A 41 -7.82 3.97 -12.27
N ALA A 42 -6.53 3.78 -11.97
CA ALA A 42 -5.58 3.23 -12.93
C ALA A 42 -5.80 1.73 -13.18
N PRO A 43 -5.76 1.26 -14.45
CA PRO A 43 -5.67 -0.16 -14.75
C PRO A 43 -4.40 -0.79 -14.15
N PHE A 44 -4.48 -2.07 -13.74
CA PHE A 44 -3.36 -2.76 -13.10
C PHE A 44 -2.12 -2.83 -14.01
N GLY A 45 -2.32 -3.01 -15.32
CA GLY A 45 -1.22 -2.98 -16.30
C GLY A 45 -0.49 -1.63 -16.35
N THR A 46 -1.22 -0.52 -16.25
CA THR A 46 -0.63 0.84 -16.17
C THR A 46 0.20 0.98 -14.90
N ALA A 47 -0.34 0.56 -13.75
CA ALA A 47 0.38 0.63 -12.48
C ALA A 47 1.69 -0.20 -12.48
N ILE A 48 1.72 -1.35 -13.19
CA ILE A 48 2.97 -2.12 -13.41
C ILE A 48 3.94 -1.37 -14.33
N ALA A 49 3.44 -0.72 -15.37
CA ALA A 49 4.28 0.05 -16.29
C ALA A 49 4.96 1.22 -15.54
N ASP A 50 4.21 1.95 -14.72
CA ASP A 50 4.74 3.04 -13.89
C ASP A 50 5.78 2.52 -12.88
N LEU A 51 5.47 1.41 -12.18
CA LEU A 51 6.42 0.76 -11.27
C LEU A 51 7.76 0.42 -11.95
N ARG A 52 7.74 -0.02 -13.22
CA ARG A 52 8.98 -0.33 -13.96
C ARG A 52 9.81 0.90 -14.23
N VAL A 53 9.16 2.00 -14.58
CA VAL A 53 9.83 3.28 -14.83
C VAL A 53 10.46 3.75 -13.53
N ASP A 54 9.67 3.79 -12.44
CA ASP A 54 10.13 4.26 -11.13
C ASP A 54 11.25 3.38 -10.55
N ALA A 55 11.17 2.07 -10.76
CA ALA A 55 12.19 1.12 -10.31
C ALA A 55 13.45 1.07 -11.21
N GLY A 56 13.49 1.79 -12.33
CA GLY A 56 14.59 1.68 -13.29
C GLY A 56 14.73 0.27 -13.89
N LEU A 57 13.60 -0.40 -14.13
CA LEU A 57 13.50 -1.77 -14.66
C LEU A 57 12.84 -1.82 -16.05
N PRO A 58 13.35 -1.06 -17.05
CA PRO A 58 12.86 -1.17 -18.41
C PRO A 58 13.15 -2.56 -18.98
N ARG A 59 12.33 -3.00 -19.94
CA ARG A 59 12.62 -4.22 -20.69
C ARG A 59 13.92 -4.06 -21.48
N GLY A 60 14.75 -5.10 -21.47
CA GLY A 60 16.02 -5.10 -22.21
C GLY A 60 15.80 -5.11 -23.73
N PRO A 61 16.85 -4.81 -24.53
CA PRO A 61 16.78 -4.84 -26.00
C PRO A 61 16.33 -6.20 -26.56
N ASP A 62 16.69 -7.28 -25.86
CA ASP A 62 16.36 -8.67 -26.23
C ASP A 62 14.95 -9.09 -25.77
N GLY A 63 14.15 -8.17 -25.23
CA GLY A 63 12.83 -8.44 -24.69
C GLY A 63 12.82 -9.08 -23.30
N ALA A 64 13.99 -9.33 -22.70
CA ALA A 64 14.12 -9.86 -21.35
C ALA A 64 13.45 -8.94 -20.33
N ASP A 65 12.64 -9.52 -19.46
CA ASP A 65 11.87 -8.82 -18.45
C ASP A 65 12.56 -8.94 -17.08
N PRO A 66 13.12 -7.85 -16.53
CA PRO A 66 13.84 -7.91 -15.25
C PRO A 66 12.90 -7.93 -14.04
N LEU A 67 11.61 -7.64 -14.22
CA LEU A 67 10.66 -7.50 -13.10
C LEU A 67 10.52 -8.80 -12.30
N PRO A 68 10.32 -10.00 -12.89
CA PRO A 68 10.21 -11.24 -12.12
C PRO A 68 11.43 -11.52 -11.24
N GLY A 69 12.64 -11.26 -11.77
CA GLY A 69 13.89 -11.42 -11.02
C GLY A 69 13.98 -10.47 -9.83
N TRP A 70 13.58 -9.21 -10.01
CA TRP A 70 13.54 -8.23 -8.93
C TRP A 70 12.47 -8.55 -7.87
N LEU A 71 11.27 -8.98 -8.28
CA LEU A 71 10.24 -9.44 -7.36
C LEU A 71 10.70 -10.66 -6.54
N ALA A 72 11.41 -11.61 -7.16
CA ALA A 72 12.01 -12.74 -6.45
C ALA A 72 13.09 -12.33 -5.43
N LEU A 73 13.83 -11.25 -5.67
CA LEU A 73 14.78 -10.70 -4.71
C LEU A 73 14.09 -9.99 -3.55
N LEU A 74 13.02 -9.24 -3.81
CA LEU A 74 12.21 -8.61 -2.77
C LEU A 74 11.54 -9.67 -1.88
N ASP A 75 10.99 -10.72 -2.48
CA ASP A 75 10.24 -11.73 -1.76
C ASP A 75 11.08 -12.59 -0.79
N ARG A 76 12.41 -12.59 -0.97
CA ARG A 76 13.36 -13.20 -0.03
C ARG A 76 13.56 -12.39 1.25
N ARG A 77 13.10 -11.14 1.28
CA ARG A 77 13.20 -10.27 2.45
C ARG A 77 12.09 -10.58 3.44
N ASP A 78 12.28 -10.15 4.68
CA ASP A 78 11.24 -10.24 5.70
C ASP A 78 10.06 -9.32 5.36
N PRO A 79 8.82 -9.86 5.26
CA PRO A 79 7.66 -9.04 4.96
C PRO A 79 7.25 -8.17 6.14
N LEU A 80 6.71 -6.98 5.85
CA LEU A 80 6.10 -6.10 6.84
C LEU A 80 4.84 -6.71 7.45
N ALA A 81 4.08 -7.46 6.63
CA ALA A 81 2.86 -8.14 7.03
C ALA A 81 2.54 -9.37 6.17
N MET A 82 1.77 -10.28 6.75
CA MET A 82 1.18 -11.44 6.08
C MET A 82 -0.35 -11.30 6.04
N ILE A 83 -0.95 -11.50 4.87
CA ILE A 83 -2.40 -11.40 4.66
C ILE A 83 -2.88 -12.67 3.95
N GLY A 84 -3.14 -13.71 4.74
CA GLY A 84 -3.25 -15.07 4.20
C GLY A 84 -1.90 -15.48 3.60
N GLU A 85 -1.91 -15.93 2.35
CA GLU A 85 -0.70 -16.31 1.60
C GLU A 85 0.05 -15.11 0.99
N ALA A 86 -0.56 -13.92 1.01
CA ALA A 86 0.04 -12.71 0.47
C ALA A 86 1.02 -12.07 1.47
N ARG A 87 2.13 -11.56 0.96
CA ARG A 87 3.24 -10.98 1.71
C ARG A 87 3.41 -9.52 1.30
N LEU A 88 3.31 -8.63 2.28
CA LEU A 88 3.47 -7.20 2.07
C LEU A 88 4.93 -6.84 2.33
N HIS A 89 5.58 -6.23 1.35
CA HIS A 89 7.00 -5.90 1.37
C HIS A 89 7.21 -4.40 1.20
N ASP A 90 8.27 -3.90 1.84
CA ASP A 90 8.84 -2.60 1.50
C ASP A 90 9.61 -2.72 0.18
N ALA A 91 9.28 -1.85 -0.77
CA ALA A 91 9.86 -1.85 -2.10
C ALA A 91 10.90 -0.74 -2.24
N THR A 92 12.08 -1.20 -2.68
CA THR A 92 13.23 -0.35 -2.98
C THR A 92 13.70 -0.70 -4.38
N ALA A 93 13.94 0.32 -5.18
CA ALA A 93 14.54 0.19 -6.50
C ALA A 93 15.95 -0.42 -6.39
N PRO A 94 16.49 -0.99 -7.48
CA PRO A 94 17.84 -1.56 -7.51
C PRO A 94 18.94 -0.56 -7.13
N ASP A 95 18.73 0.74 -7.37
CA ASP A 95 19.64 1.82 -6.97
C ASP A 95 19.53 2.23 -5.49
N GLY A 96 18.59 1.61 -4.74
CA GLY A 96 18.32 1.88 -3.34
C GLY A 96 17.23 2.92 -3.08
N ALA A 97 16.65 3.54 -4.11
CA ALA A 97 15.57 4.51 -3.93
C ALA A 97 14.31 3.84 -3.36
N GLY A 98 13.64 4.49 -2.41
CA GLY A 98 12.37 4.01 -1.86
C GLY A 98 11.23 4.18 -2.87
N LEU A 99 10.49 3.10 -3.14
CA LEU A 99 9.36 3.12 -4.08
C LEU A 99 8.02 3.10 -3.33
N GLY A 100 7.95 2.34 -2.25
CA GLY A 100 6.74 2.19 -1.44
C GLY A 100 6.52 0.77 -1.00
N VAL A 101 5.32 0.25 -1.20
CA VAL A 101 4.99 -1.10 -0.74
C VAL A 101 4.37 -1.94 -1.84
N LEU A 102 4.73 -3.21 -1.87
CA LEU A 102 4.20 -4.21 -2.80
C LEU A 102 3.57 -5.35 -2.03
N LEU A 103 2.55 -5.95 -2.61
CA LEU A 103 1.92 -7.15 -2.13
C LEU A 103 2.21 -8.28 -3.12
N LEU A 104 2.95 -9.28 -2.65
CA LEU A 104 3.38 -10.43 -3.43
C LEU A 104 2.65 -11.69 -2.95
N GLN A 105 2.40 -12.62 -3.85
CA GLN A 105 1.88 -13.95 -3.53
C GLN A 105 2.69 -15.02 -4.27
N ASN A 106 2.76 -16.24 -3.74
CA ASN A 106 3.39 -17.34 -4.47
C ASN A 106 2.64 -17.60 -5.79
N GLY A 107 3.33 -17.44 -6.92
CA GLY A 107 2.89 -17.86 -8.24
C GLY A 107 3.62 -19.14 -8.70
N THR A 108 3.26 -19.64 -9.88
CA THR A 108 3.83 -20.87 -10.45
C THR A 108 5.28 -20.72 -10.91
N GLU A 109 5.65 -19.52 -11.37
CA GLU A 109 6.98 -19.21 -11.93
C GLU A 109 7.84 -18.33 -11.00
N GLY A 110 7.32 -17.99 -9.83
CA GLY A 110 7.92 -17.04 -8.90
C GLY A 110 6.86 -16.23 -8.15
N PRO A 111 7.24 -15.21 -7.38
CA PRO A 111 6.28 -14.35 -6.71
C PRO A 111 5.52 -13.48 -7.71
N ASP A 112 4.20 -13.51 -7.61
CA ASP A 112 3.27 -12.69 -8.37
C ASP A 112 2.99 -11.38 -7.63
N LEU A 113 3.14 -10.26 -8.34
CA LEU A 113 2.71 -8.95 -7.85
C LEU A 113 1.18 -8.83 -7.94
N ILE A 114 0.50 -8.81 -6.80
CA ILE A 114 -0.97 -8.76 -6.72
C ILE A 114 -1.51 -7.41 -6.24
N GLY A 115 -0.64 -6.53 -5.72
CA GLY A 115 -1.00 -5.15 -5.37
C GLY A 115 0.22 -4.28 -5.13
N LEU A 116 0.07 -2.97 -5.29
CA LEU A 116 1.15 -2.00 -5.13
C LEU A 116 0.61 -0.67 -4.62
N PHE A 117 1.45 0.02 -3.84
CA PHE A 117 1.28 1.44 -3.55
C PHE A 117 2.65 2.12 -3.68
N THR A 118 2.91 2.68 -4.86
CA THR A 118 4.18 3.33 -5.23
C THR A 118 3.91 4.68 -5.86
N GLY A 119 4.67 5.71 -5.47
CA GLY A 119 4.30 7.09 -5.75
C GLY A 119 2.85 7.35 -5.30
N PRO A 120 2.03 8.09 -6.06
CA PRO A 120 0.60 8.24 -5.77
C PRO A 120 -0.27 7.06 -6.23
N THR A 121 0.32 6.03 -6.86
CA THR A 121 -0.43 4.95 -7.50
C THR A 121 -0.71 3.81 -6.51
N LEU A 122 -1.96 3.67 -6.09
CA LEU A 122 -2.48 2.51 -5.36
C LEU A 122 -3.27 1.62 -6.31
N CYS A 123 -2.88 0.36 -6.47
CA CYS A 123 -3.62 -0.59 -7.28
C CYS A 123 -3.59 -2.02 -6.72
N VAL A 124 -4.70 -2.73 -6.84
CA VAL A 124 -4.81 -4.16 -6.53
C VAL A 124 -5.33 -4.87 -7.77
N ARG A 125 -4.69 -5.99 -8.09
CA ARG A 125 -5.04 -6.85 -9.22
C ARG A 125 -6.53 -7.23 -9.14
N PRO A 126 -7.31 -7.17 -10.24
CA PRO A 126 -8.77 -7.29 -10.20
C PRO A 126 -9.32 -8.50 -9.44
N GLU A 127 -8.69 -9.67 -9.61
CA GLU A 127 -9.11 -10.93 -9.00
C GLU A 127 -8.88 -10.97 -7.47
N HIS A 128 -8.13 -10.00 -6.94
CA HIS A 128 -7.77 -9.90 -5.53
C HIS A 128 -8.44 -8.69 -4.82
N ARG A 129 -9.37 -8.00 -5.49
CA ARG A 129 -10.11 -6.86 -4.91
C ARG A 129 -11.15 -7.34 -3.90
N GLY A 130 -11.54 -6.47 -2.96
CA GLY A 130 -12.49 -6.79 -1.89
C GLY A 130 -11.93 -7.62 -0.74
N LEU A 131 -10.65 -8.01 -0.80
CA LEU A 131 -9.98 -8.83 0.23
C LEU A 131 -9.26 -8.00 1.31
N GLY A 132 -9.44 -6.67 1.30
CA GLY A 132 -8.77 -5.76 2.23
C GLY A 132 -7.28 -5.48 1.92
N TYR A 133 -6.77 -5.88 0.75
CA TYR A 133 -5.39 -5.59 0.35
C TYR A 133 -5.10 -4.10 0.13
N GLY A 134 -6.06 -3.34 -0.41
CA GLY A 134 -5.90 -1.90 -0.60
C GLY A 134 -5.64 -1.16 0.72
N ARG A 135 -6.46 -1.41 1.75
CA ARG A 135 -6.25 -0.81 3.08
C ARG A 135 -4.94 -1.26 3.74
N ALA A 136 -4.49 -2.50 3.48
CA ALA A 136 -3.22 -2.98 4.03
C ALA A 136 -2.03 -2.28 3.39
N LEU A 137 -2.05 -2.08 2.06
CA LEU A 137 -1.05 -1.29 1.35
C LEU A 137 -0.99 0.14 1.88
N VAL A 138 -2.14 0.80 2.04
CA VAL A 138 -2.20 2.16 2.59
C VAL A 138 -1.70 2.21 4.04
N ALA A 139 -2.10 1.25 4.88
CA ALA A 139 -1.64 1.18 6.27
C ALA A 139 -0.12 1.02 6.35
N ALA A 140 0.46 0.15 5.53
CA ALA A 140 1.90 -0.03 5.47
C ALA A 140 2.62 1.24 4.99
N ARG A 141 2.09 1.91 3.97
CA ARG A 141 2.62 3.18 3.47
C ARG A 141 2.63 4.25 4.58
N LEU A 142 1.51 4.44 5.28
CA LEU A 142 1.39 5.36 6.41
C LEU A 142 2.37 5.02 7.55
N MET A 143 2.53 3.73 7.89
CA MET A 143 3.47 3.33 8.94
C MET A 143 4.94 3.58 8.57
N ARG A 144 5.27 3.58 7.28
CA ARG A 144 6.63 3.84 6.81
C ARG A 144 6.94 5.33 6.70
N GLU A 145 5.99 6.11 6.20
CA GLU A 145 6.25 7.49 5.77
C GLU A 145 5.57 8.54 6.65
N GLY A 146 4.63 8.13 7.52
CA GLY A 146 3.86 9.04 8.36
C GLY A 146 2.86 9.91 7.59
N ALA A 147 2.80 9.78 6.26
CA ALA A 147 1.99 10.59 5.36
C ALA A 147 1.56 9.80 4.12
N LEU A 148 0.55 10.30 3.40
CA LEU A 148 0.18 9.81 2.08
C LEU A 148 0.85 10.66 0.98
N PRO A 149 1.26 10.06 -0.14
CA PRO A 149 1.88 10.79 -1.26
C PRO A 149 1.01 11.93 -1.79
N THR A 150 -0.32 11.72 -1.81
CA THR A 150 -1.30 12.70 -2.29
C THR A 150 -1.42 13.95 -1.42
N TRP A 151 -0.95 13.94 -0.16
CA TRP A 151 -0.98 15.13 0.70
C TRP A 151 -0.10 16.26 0.17
N GLY A 152 0.92 15.92 -0.63
CA GLY A 152 1.80 16.89 -1.29
C GLY A 152 1.27 17.42 -2.62
N HIS A 153 0.11 16.97 -3.11
CA HIS A 153 -0.45 17.42 -4.38
C HIS A 153 -1.33 18.65 -4.20
N ASP A 154 -1.40 19.53 -5.21
CA ASP A 154 -2.30 20.70 -5.16
C ASP A 154 -3.77 20.29 -4.97
N THR A 155 -4.19 19.16 -5.54
CA THR A 155 -5.55 18.59 -5.37
C THR A 155 -5.45 17.07 -5.21
N PRO A 156 -5.69 16.52 -4.00
CA PRO A 156 -5.65 15.08 -3.75
C PRO A 156 -6.78 14.36 -4.51
N GLY A 157 -6.41 13.58 -5.53
CA GLY A 157 -7.36 12.81 -6.35
C GLY A 157 -7.40 11.33 -5.98
N TYR A 158 -8.60 10.76 -5.87
CA TYR A 158 -8.82 9.36 -5.52
C TYR A 158 -9.94 8.73 -6.36
N SER A 159 -9.78 7.46 -6.71
CA SER A 159 -10.95 6.66 -7.08
C SER A 159 -11.80 6.39 -5.82
N PRO A 160 -13.12 6.10 -5.96
CA PRO A 160 -13.95 5.72 -4.82
C PRO A 160 -13.34 4.57 -3.99
N ALA A 161 -12.78 3.57 -4.67
CA ALA A 161 -12.10 2.44 -4.01
C ALA A 161 -10.80 2.86 -3.31
N GLY A 162 -10.04 3.79 -3.90
CA GLY A 162 -8.84 4.36 -3.27
C GLY A 162 -9.17 5.12 -1.99
N ALA A 163 -10.18 6.00 -2.03
CA ALA A 163 -10.63 6.72 -0.85
C ALA A 163 -11.15 5.78 0.24
N ALA A 164 -11.92 4.74 -0.14
CA ALA A 164 -12.36 3.70 0.80
C ALA A 164 -11.17 2.95 1.43
N ALA A 165 -10.14 2.62 0.66
CA ALA A 165 -8.92 1.99 1.17
C ALA A 165 -8.19 2.87 2.18
N VAL A 166 -8.10 4.19 1.95
CA VAL A 166 -7.50 5.15 2.88
C VAL A 166 -8.28 5.22 4.20
N ARG A 167 -9.60 5.40 4.14
CA ARG A 167 -10.46 5.39 5.32
C ARG A 167 -10.35 4.07 6.09
N GLY A 168 -10.34 2.94 5.38
CA GLY A 168 -10.18 1.61 5.95
C GLY A 168 -8.82 1.38 6.60
N ALA A 169 -7.75 1.99 6.07
CA ALA A 169 -6.42 1.91 6.65
C ALA A 169 -6.33 2.63 7.99
N ARG A 170 -7.01 3.77 8.15
CA ARG A 170 -7.12 4.46 9.44
C ARG A 170 -7.70 3.56 10.52
N ALA A 171 -8.84 2.94 10.24
CA ALA A 171 -9.51 2.05 11.19
C ALA A 171 -8.60 0.86 11.55
N LEU A 172 -7.91 0.29 10.56
CA LEU A 172 -6.93 -0.78 10.79
C LEU A 172 -5.78 -0.34 11.69
N LEU A 173 -5.18 0.83 11.46
CA LEU A 173 -4.05 1.32 12.25
C LEU A 173 -4.44 1.65 13.70
N LEU A 174 -5.61 2.25 13.91
CA LEU A 174 -6.12 2.51 15.26
C LEU A 174 -6.42 1.21 16.02
N ALA A 175 -6.99 0.20 15.33
CA ALA A 175 -7.19 -1.13 15.93
C ALA A 175 -5.87 -1.79 16.30
N LEU A 176 -4.86 -1.72 15.42
CA LEU A 176 -3.51 -2.23 15.68
C LEU A 176 -2.83 -1.56 16.89
N ALA A 177 -3.15 -0.29 17.16
CA ALA A 177 -2.60 0.45 18.30
C ALA A 177 -3.29 0.14 19.63
N ALA A 178 -4.59 -0.19 19.60
CA ALA A 178 -5.39 -0.47 20.79
C ALA A 178 -5.06 -1.83 21.45
N GLU A 179 -4.34 -2.71 20.77
CA GLU A 179 -4.06 -4.05 21.28
C GLU A 179 -2.87 -4.09 22.27
N PRO A 180 -2.99 -4.86 23.39
CA PRO A 180 -1.93 -4.95 24.39
C PRO A 180 -0.61 -5.48 23.82
N LYS A 181 0.51 -4.91 24.29
CA LYS A 181 1.87 -5.44 24.09
C LYS A 181 2.05 -6.77 24.84
N ALA A 182 1.55 -7.88 24.32
CA ALA A 182 1.93 -9.19 24.82
C ALA A 182 2.05 -10.17 23.67
N GLY A 183 3.29 -10.58 23.35
CA GLY A 183 3.77 -11.81 22.70
C GLY A 183 2.87 -12.67 21.78
N THR A 184 1.81 -12.12 21.19
CA THR A 184 0.75 -12.91 20.57
C THR A 184 0.53 -12.41 19.16
N SER A 185 0.62 -13.34 18.22
CA SER A 185 0.41 -13.14 16.80
C SER A 185 -1.01 -12.62 16.55
N LEU A 186 -1.08 -11.53 15.78
CA LEU A 186 -2.33 -10.89 15.43
C LEU A 186 -3.12 -11.72 14.41
N TRP A 187 -4.37 -12.06 14.73
CA TRP A 187 -5.37 -12.52 13.77
C TRP A 187 -6.47 -11.45 13.66
N ILE A 188 -6.24 -10.38 12.89
CA ILE A 188 -7.38 -9.54 12.48
C ILE A 188 -8.13 -10.31 11.39
N GLU A 189 -9.33 -10.78 11.74
CA GLU A 189 -10.35 -11.18 10.77
C GLU A 189 -10.78 -9.93 10.00
N CYS A 190 -10.26 -9.83 8.78
CA CYS A 190 -10.61 -8.79 7.85
C CYS A 190 -11.98 -9.12 7.25
N GLY A 191 -13.06 -8.61 7.84
CA GLY A 191 -14.38 -8.65 7.20
C GLY A 191 -14.35 -7.94 5.83
N PRO A 192 -15.19 -8.38 4.87
CA PRO A 192 -15.30 -7.75 3.56
C PRO A 192 -15.93 -6.36 3.73
N PHE A 193 -15.26 -5.32 3.24
CA PHE A 193 -15.84 -4.00 3.00
C PHE A 193 -15.51 -3.60 1.57
#